data_AF-A0A3A9YL76-F1
#
_entry.id   AF-A0A3A9YL76-F1
#
_cell.length_a   1.000
_cell.length_b   1.000
_cell.length_c   1.000
_cell.angle_alpha   90.00
_cell.angle_beta   90.00
_cell.angle_gamma   90.00
#
_symmetry.space_group_name_H-M   'P 1'
#
loop_
_entity.id
_entity.type
_entity.pdbx_description
1 polymer ?
#
loop_
_entity_poly.entity_id
_entity_poly.type
_entity_poly.pdbx_seq_one_letter_code
_entity_poly.pdbx_strand_id
1 'polypeptide(L)'
;MLSIAIAVSSCSSNKKTVTTKFDPNNNPYYVKKEKKGVTEVNDPKIQGKINTIIEKHLGISISSIAISPITLNNSGYHWKFMNVRNGKSFIGSTDLKFESVKITKNKKKPNTQVSDF
;
A
#
# COMPACT_ATOMS: atom_id res chain seq x y z
N MET A 1 36.87 -45.79 17.73
CA MET A 1 35.70 -45.38 16.93
C MET A 1 34.72 -44.70 17.87
N LEU A 2 34.39 -43.44 17.63
CA LEU A 2 33.55 -42.61 18.49
C LEU A 2 32.11 -42.63 17.93
N SER A 3 31.21 -43.42 18.53
CA SER A 3 29.81 -43.47 18.10
C SER A 3 29.03 -42.32 18.74
N ILE A 4 28.71 -41.31 17.93
CA ILE A 4 27.80 -40.22 18.29
C ILE A 4 26.37 -40.75 18.10
N ALA A 5 25.68 -41.06 19.21
CA ALA A 5 24.27 -41.39 19.19
C ALA A 5 23.45 -40.09 19.18
N ILE A 6 22.86 -39.75 18.03
CA ILE A 6 21.93 -38.62 17.91
C ILE A 6 20.57 -39.11 18.38
N ALA A 7 20.19 -38.78 19.60
CA ALA A 7 18.83 -38.96 20.10
C ALA A 7 17.90 -38.01 19.35
N VAL A 8 17.21 -38.52 18.33
CA VAL A 8 16.07 -37.84 17.70
C VAL A 8 14.88 -37.89 18.66
N SER A 9 14.75 -36.85 19.48
CA SER A 9 13.54 -36.62 20.28
C SER A 9 12.38 -36.32 19.32
N SER A 10 11.61 -37.35 18.99
CA SER A 10 10.37 -37.23 18.22
C SER A 10 9.33 -36.50 19.06
N CYS A 11 9.18 -35.19 18.85
CA CYS A 11 8.07 -34.41 19.38
C CYS A 11 6.80 -34.76 18.58
N SER A 12 6.12 -35.84 18.97
CA SER A 12 4.78 -36.15 18.48
C SER A 12 3.78 -35.12 19.04
N SER A 13 3.71 -33.95 18.40
CA SER A 13 2.65 -32.98 18.65
C SER A 13 1.40 -33.43 17.89
N ASN A 14 0.52 -34.16 18.58
CA ASN A 14 -0.80 -34.52 18.08
C ASN A 14 -1.72 -33.28 18.14
N LYS A 15 -1.42 -32.25 17.33
CA LYS A 15 -2.29 -31.07 17.18
C LYS A 15 -3.28 -31.36 16.05
N LYS A 16 -4.56 -31.53 16.42
CA LYS A 16 -5.66 -31.58 15.45
C LYS A 16 -5.66 -30.28 14.65
N THR A 17 -5.67 -30.39 13.33
CA THR A 17 -5.80 -29.24 12.43
C THR A 17 -7.13 -28.54 12.70
N VAL A 18 -7.07 -27.35 13.29
CA VAL A 18 -8.25 -26.48 13.41
C VAL A 18 -8.50 -25.89 12.03
N THR A 19 -9.48 -26.43 11.30
CA THR A 19 -9.98 -25.80 10.08
C THR A 19 -10.67 -24.49 10.47
N THR A 20 -10.01 -23.38 10.13
CA THR A 20 -10.56 -22.05 10.37
C THR A 20 -11.75 -21.86 9.44
N LYS A 21 -12.90 -21.44 9.98
CA LYS A 21 -14.04 -20.93 9.18
C LYS A 21 -13.72 -19.51 8.70
N PHE A 22 -12.58 -19.31 8.04
CA PHE A 22 -12.22 -18.01 7.52
C PHE A 22 -13.19 -17.64 6.39
N ASP A 23 -14.20 -16.87 6.74
CA ASP A 23 -15.05 -16.19 5.76
C ASP A 23 -14.44 -14.83 5.46
N PRO A 24 -13.81 -14.64 4.28
CA PRO A 24 -13.21 -13.35 3.91
C PRO A 24 -14.24 -12.22 3.87
N ASN A 25 -15.54 -12.51 3.72
CA ASN A 25 -16.60 -11.51 3.66
C ASN A 25 -17.15 -11.12 5.04
N ASN A 26 -16.92 -11.93 6.08
CA ASN A 26 -17.42 -11.68 7.44
C ASN A 26 -16.29 -11.34 8.43
N ASN A 27 -15.10 -11.01 7.92
CA ASN A 27 -14.00 -10.57 8.75
C ASN A 27 -14.13 -9.07 9.06
N PRO A 28 -14.46 -8.66 10.31
CA PRO A 28 -14.66 -7.25 10.66
C PRO A 28 -13.39 -6.40 10.46
N TYR A 29 -12.23 -7.04 10.28
CA TYR A 29 -10.95 -6.37 10.08
C TYR A 29 -10.58 -6.15 8.59
N TYR A 30 -11.27 -6.78 7.62
CA TYR A 30 -10.85 -6.77 6.21
C TYR A 30 -11.89 -6.27 5.21
N VAL A 31 -13.10 -5.90 5.63
CA VAL A 31 -14.07 -5.29 4.71
C VAL A 31 -13.60 -3.87 4.35
N LYS A 32 -13.03 -3.72 3.15
CA LYS A 32 -12.67 -2.43 2.56
C LYS A 32 -13.95 -1.60 2.45
N LYS A 33 -14.16 -0.68 3.40
CA LYS A 33 -15.32 0.21 3.40
C LYS A 33 -15.34 0.99 2.09
N GLU A 34 -16.32 0.71 1.23
CA GLU A 34 -16.54 1.48 0.02
C GLU A 34 -16.80 2.94 0.40
N LYS A 35 -15.90 3.83 -0.01
CA LYS A 35 -16.11 5.27 0.18
C LYS A 35 -17.05 5.75 -0.92
N LYS A 36 -18.31 6.03 -0.55
CA LYS A 36 -19.29 6.62 -1.45
C LYS A 36 -18.70 7.88 -2.12
N GLY A 37 -18.83 7.96 -3.45
CA GLY A 37 -18.35 9.10 -4.24
C GLY A 37 -16.85 9.11 -4.57
N VAL A 38 -16.14 8.00 -4.31
CA VAL A 38 -14.74 7.83 -4.70
C VAL A 38 -14.58 6.54 -5.49
N THR A 39 -14.23 6.65 -6.78
CA THR A 39 -14.00 5.50 -7.65
C THR A 39 -12.51 5.32 -7.90
N GLU A 40 -12.01 4.10 -7.76
CA GLU A 40 -10.63 3.78 -8.19
C GLU A 40 -10.54 3.81 -9.71
N VAL A 41 -9.48 4.42 -10.23
CA VAL A 41 -9.22 4.58 -11.66
C VAL A 41 -8.03 3.71 -12.04
N ASN A 42 -8.24 2.82 -13.01
CA ASN A 42 -7.22 1.94 -13.57
C ASN A 42 -7.03 2.20 -15.08
N ASP A 43 -6.98 3.47 -15.48
CA ASP A 43 -6.73 3.88 -16.86
C ASP A 43 -5.22 4.14 -17.06
N PRO A 44 -4.53 3.39 -17.96
CA PRO A 44 -3.10 3.57 -18.22
C PRO A 44 -2.71 4.98 -18.70
N LYS A 45 -3.60 5.69 -19.41
CA LYS A 45 -3.33 7.07 -19.86
C LYS A 45 -3.32 8.04 -18.69
N ILE A 46 -4.26 7.88 -17.77
CA ILE A 46 -4.34 8.67 -16.52
C ILE A 46 -3.11 8.38 -15.66
N GLN A 47 -2.75 7.11 -15.51
CA GLN A 47 -1.56 6.70 -14.77
C GLN A 47 -0.28 7.27 -15.41
N GLY A 48 -0.15 7.23 -16.75
CA GLY A 48 0.97 7.81 -17.47
C GLY A 48 1.11 9.32 -17.22
N LYS A 49 0.01 10.08 -17.30
CA LYS A 49 0.02 11.52 -16.98
C LYS A 49 0.47 11.79 -15.55
N ILE A 50 -0.05 11.04 -14.59
CA ILE A 50 0.32 11.17 -13.17
C ILE A 50 1.81 10.84 -12.96
N ASN A 51 2.32 9.80 -13.62
CA ASN A 51 3.73 9.45 -13.56
C ASN A 51 4.61 10.60 -14.04
N THR A 52 4.31 11.17 -15.22
CA THR A 52 5.05 12.33 -15.76
C THR A 52 4.99 13.53 -14.82
N ILE A 53 3.84 13.79 -14.19
CA ILE A 53 3.68 14.85 -13.19
C ILE A 53 4.62 14.63 -11.99
N ILE A 54 4.68 13.39 -11.46
CA ILE A 54 5.53 13.06 -10.31
C ILE A 54 7.01 13.19 -10.67
N GLU A 55 7.43 12.64 -11.81
CA GLU A 55 8.82 12.71 -12.27
C GLU A 55 9.26 14.15 -12.46
N LYS A 56 8.42 14.98 -13.10
CA LYS A 56 8.70 16.41 -13.30
C LYS A 56 8.78 17.17 -11.97
N HIS A 57 7.92 16.86 -11.01
CA HIS A 57 7.88 17.56 -9.72
C HIS A 57 9.07 17.21 -8.82
N LEU A 58 9.48 15.94 -8.80
CA LEU A 58 10.55 15.48 -7.90
C LEU A 58 11.92 15.37 -8.57
N GLY A 59 12.00 15.42 -9.90
CA GLY A 59 13.25 15.25 -10.65
C GLY A 59 13.84 13.84 -10.51
N ILE A 60 13.01 12.83 -10.30
CA ILE A 60 13.44 11.42 -10.10
C ILE A 60 12.59 10.48 -10.95
N SER A 61 13.18 9.35 -11.34
CA SER A 61 12.49 8.31 -12.11
C SER A 61 11.33 7.70 -11.32
N ILE A 62 10.24 7.42 -12.03
CA ILE A 62 9.04 6.77 -11.50
C ILE A 62 9.34 5.38 -10.93
N SER A 63 10.39 4.71 -11.40
CA SER A 63 10.88 3.44 -10.84
C SER A 63 11.25 3.52 -9.34
N SER A 64 11.53 4.74 -8.85
CA SER A 64 11.83 5.01 -7.45
C SER A 64 10.62 5.54 -6.66
N ILE A 65 9.42 5.40 -7.21
CA ILE A 65 8.17 5.87 -6.62
C ILE A 65 7.21 4.69 -6.42
N ALA A 66 6.70 4.55 -5.20
CA ALA A 66 5.53 3.71 -4.94
C ALA A 66 4.27 4.58 -4.98
N ILE A 67 3.27 4.20 -5.77
CA ILE A 67 2.03 4.96 -5.97
C ILE A 67 0.85 4.13 -5.46
N SER A 68 0.00 4.73 -4.63
CA SER A 68 -1.28 4.15 -4.21
C SER A 68 -2.31 4.25 -5.34
N PRO A 69 -3.39 3.43 -5.32
CA PRO A 69 -4.46 3.53 -6.31
C PRO A 69 -4.92 4.96 -6.54
N ILE A 70 -5.08 5.32 -7.81
CA ILE A 70 -5.60 6.62 -8.22
C ILE A 70 -7.10 6.59 -7.97
N THR A 71 -7.60 7.65 -7.36
CA THR A 71 -9.02 7.79 -7.04
C THR A 71 -9.58 9.00 -7.76
N LEU A 72 -10.82 8.88 -8.23
CA LEU A 72 -11.57 9.95 -8.86
C LEU A 72 -12.74 10.36 -7.96
N ASN A 73 -12.95 11.66 -7.83
CA ASN A 73 -14.15 12.25 -7.24
C ASN A 73 -14.64 13.43 -8.11
N ASN A 74 -15.68 14.11 -7.67
CA ASN A 74 -16.29 15.24 -8.39
C ASN A 74 -15.30 16.39 -8.69
N SER A 75 -14.20 16.49 -7.94
CA SER A 75 -13.19 17.56 -8.10
C SER A 75 -11.98 17.14 -8.93
N GLY A 76 -11.84 15.85 -9.29
CA GLY A 76 -10.76 15.33 -10.13
C GLY A 76 -10.04 14.13 -9.52
N TYR A 77 -8.78 13.93 -9.93
CA TYR A 77 -7.97 12.76 -9.56
C TYR A 77 -7.13 13.03 -8.31
N HIS A 78 -7.04 12.03 -7.44
CA HIS A 78 -6.29 12.07 -6.19
C HIS A 78 -5.47 10.81 -6.04
N TRP A 79 -4.21 10.95 -5.64
CA TRP A 79 -3.31 9.83 -5.41
C TRP A 79 -2.34 10.14 -4.27
N LYS A 80 -1.79 9.07 -3.70
CA LYS A 80 -0.69 9.16 -2.72
C LYS A 80 0.52 8.46 -3.31
N PHE A 81 1.70 8.98 -3.01
CA PHE A 81 2.92 8.36 -3.48
C PHE A 81 4.07 8.60 -2.51
N MET A 82 5.09 7.75 -2.60
CA MET A 82 6.27 7.78 -1.74
C MET A 82 7.52 7.64 -2.60
N ASN A 83 8.51 8.47 -2.34
CA ASN A 83 9.87 8.21 -2.79
C ASN A 83 10.46 7.10 -1.92
N VAL A 84 10.66 5.92 -2.51
CA VAL A 84 11.11 4.73 -1.77
C VAL A 84 12.55 4.85 -1.27
N ARG A 85 13.37 5.72 -1.89
CA ARG A 85 14.77 5.92 -1.49
C ARG A 85 14.94 6.68 -0.18
N ASN A 86 14.02 7.60 0.12
CA ASN A 86 14.12 8.47 1.31
C ASN A 86 12.87 8.45 2.21
N GLY A 87 11.89 7.60 1.89
CA GLY A 87 10.65 7.46 2.65
C GLY A 87 9.72 8.67 2.63
N LYS A 88 10.05 9.75 1.90
CA LYS A 88 9.22 10.95 1.84
C LYS A 88 7.92 10.64 1.12
N SER A 89 6.81 10.88 1.80
CA SER A 89 5.45 10.65 1.30
C SER A 89 4.80 11.95 0.85
N PHE A 90 3.97 11.86 -0.18
CA PHE A 90 3.29 12.99 -0.81
C PHE A 90 1.84 12.62 -1.12
N ILE A 91 1.01 13.66 -1.23
CA ILE A 91 -0.36 13.58 -1.71
C ILE A 91 -0.43 14.47 -2.96
N GLY A 92 -0.88 13.87 -4.06
CA GLY A 92 -1.13 14.56 -5.32
C GLY A 92 -2.63 14.66 -5.59
N SER A 93 -3.04 15.77 -6.16
CA SER A 93 -4.39 15.98 -6.66
C SER A 93 -4.37 16.82 -7.92
N THR A 94 -5.32 16.57 -8.81
CA THR A 94 -5.54 17.40 -10.00
C THR A 94 -7.00 17.46 -10.39
N ASP A 95 -7.39 18.46 -11.18
CA ASP A 95 -8.70 18.52 -11.81
C ASP A 95 -8.83 17.46 -12.93
N LEU A 96 -10.04 17.32 -13.50
CA LEU A 96 -10.30 16.31 -14.53
C LEU A 96 -9.46 16.49 -15.81
N LYS A 97 -8.98 17.71 -16.07
CA LYS A 97 -8.21 18.05 -17.28
C LYS A 97 -6.71 18.10 -17.07
N PHE A 98 -6.22 17.94 -15.84
CA PHE A 98 -4.80 18.10 -15.48
C PHE A 98 -4.25 19.53 -15.63
N GLU A 99 -5.13 20.54 -15.62
CA GLU A 99 -4.76 21.96 -15.73
C GLU A 99 -4.33 22.54 -14.37
N SER A 100 -4.83 21.98 -13.27
CA SER A 100 -4.50 22.38 -11.90
C SER A 100 -3.92 21.21 -11.14
N VAL A 101 -2.59 21.16 -11.01
CA VAL A 101 -1.88 20.10 -10.27
C VAL A 101 -1.41 20.64 -8.92
N LYS A 102 -1.70 19.89 -7.86
CA LYS A 102 -1.20 20.18 -6.51
C LYS A 102 -0.51 18.96 -5.93
N ILE A 103 0.75 19.11 -5.53
CA ILE A 103 1.50 18.10 -4.79
C ILE A 103 1.89 18.69 -3.45
N THR A 104 1.58 17.96 -2.37
CA THR A 104 1.90 18.36 -1.01
C THR A 104 2.66 17.26 -0.30
N LYS A 105 3.70 17.63 0.45
CA LYS A 105 4.41 16.69 1.31
C LYS A 105 3.48 16.26 2.44
N ASN A 106 3.29 14.96 2.60
CA ASN A 106 2.54 14.42 3.71
C ASN A 106 3.41 14.50 4.98
N LYS A 107 3.05 15.40 5.90
CA LYS A 107 3.67 15.44 7.22
C LYS A 107 3.09 14.29 8.04
N LYS A 108 3.72 13.11 7.99
CA LYS A 108 3.44 12.07 8.99
C LYS A 108 3.70 12.68 10.37
N LYS A 109 2.69 12.71 11.25
CA LYS A 109 2.96 12.86 12.68
C LYS A 109 3.79 11.63 13.10
N PRO A 110 4.93 11.79 13.80
CA PRO A 110 5.65 10.66 14.36
C PRO A 110 4.80 10.08 15.49
N ASN A 111 3.93 9.13 15.18
CA ASN A 111 3.35 8.21 16.16
C ASN A 111 2.54 7.14 15.43
N THR A 112 3.16 5.99 15.27
CA THR A 112 2.59 4.68 15.65
C THR A 112 3.80 3.75 15.68
N GLN A 113 4.37 3.51 16.86
CA GLN A 113 5.12 2.28 17.06
C GLN A 113 4.09 1.17 16.86
N VAL A 114 4.24 0.39 15.80
CA VAL A 114 3.54 -0.89 15.71
C VAL A 114 4.31 -1.76 16.70
N SER A 115 3.74 -1.99 17.88
CA SER A 115 4.31 -2.98 18.80
C SER A 115 4.00 -4.34 18.20
N ASP A 116 5.04 -5.05 17.76
CA ASP A 116 4.95 -6.47 17.48
C ASP A 116 4.65 -7.18 18.81
N PHE A 117 3.41 -7.63 18.98
CA PHE A 117 3.00 -8.60 19.99
C PHE A 117 2.70 -9.92 19.28
#